data_AF-A0A916X303-F1
#
_entry.id   AF-A0A916X303-F1
#
_cell.length_a   1.000
_cell.length_b   1.000
_cell.length_c   1.000
_cell.angle_alpha   90.00
_cell.angle_beta   90.00
_cell.angle_gamma   90.00
#
_symmetry.space_group_name_H-M   'P 1'
#
loop_
_entity.id
_entity.type
_entity.pdbx_description
1 polymer ?
#
loop_
_entity_poly.entity_id
_entity_poly.type
_entity_poly.pdbx_seq_one_letter_code
_entity_poly.pdbx_strand_id
1 'polypeptide(L)'
;MNFRSIGFALGLTFFAVAPASAEDVDFGRFLTTASGASGVAAALAGLGTCDTEIWHGYAYDEAAGTENKDHLFFACQYLDKEDEQMYDKSVVAKFQFWDNKAVLESLTYLP
;
A
#
# COMPACT_ATOMS: atom_id res chain seq x y z
N MET A 1 -53.84 22.83 -11.79
CA MET A 1 -52.47 23.19 -12.22
C MET A 1 -51.51 22.61 -11.19
N ASN A 2 -50.72 21.61 -11.56
CA ASN A 2 -49.79 20.91 -10.68
C ASN A 2 -48.46 21.67 -10.61
N PHE A 3 -48.10 22.21 -9.45
CA PHE A 3 -46.74 22.69 -9.17
C PHE A 3 -45.93 21.55 -8.55
N ARG A 4 -44.93 21.06 -9.29
CA ARG A 4 -43.89 20.17 -8.77
C ARG A 4 -42.67 21.02 -8.45
N SER A 5 -42.35 21.16 -7.16
CA SER A 5 -41.04 21.63 -6.72
C SER A 5 -40.07 20.44 -6.72
N ILE A 6 -39.01 20.52 -7.53
CA ILE A 6 -37.86 19.63 -7.44
C ILE A 6 -36.67 20.53 -7.15
N GLY A 7 -36.13 20.39 -5.93
CA GLY A 7 -34.90 21.05 -5.51
C GLY A 7 -33.70 20.46 -6.25
N PHE A 8 -32.76 21.31 -6.64
CA PHE A 8 -31.49 20.90 -7.21
C PHE A 8 -30.38 21.19 -6.21
N ALA A 9 -29.84 20.12 -5.63
CA ALA A 9 -28.74 20.15 -4.69
C ALA A 9 -27.39 20.24 -5.40
N LEU A 10 -26.49 21.00 -4.77
CA LEU A 10 -25.02 20.90 -4.73
C LEU A 10 -24.29 20.15 -5.85
N GLY A 11 -23.40 20.88 -6.53
CA GLY A 11 -22.34 20.32 -7.36
C GLY A 11 -21.03 21.11 -7.20
N LEU A 12 -20.40 21.04 -6.02
CA LEU A 12 -19.01 21.46 -5.84
C LEU A 12 -18.11 20.23 -6.09
N THR A 13 -17.87 19.93 -7.36
CA THR A 13 -16.81 19.01 -7.77
C THR A 13 -15.46 19.72 -7.67
N PHE A 14 -14.84 19.66 -6.50
CA PHE A 14 -13.40 19.84 -6.39
C PHE A 14 -12.73 18.58 -6.96
N PHE A 15 -12.22 18.67 -8.18
CA PHE A 15 -11.29 17.68 -8.71
C PHE A 15 -9.93 17.93 -8.04
N ALA A 16 -9.68 17.25 -6.93
CA ALA A 16 -8.32 17.04 -6.46
C ALA A 16 -7.63 16.11 -7.48
N VAL A 17 -6.79 16.68 -8.33
CA VAL A 17 -5.85 15.91 -9.14
C VAL A 17 -4.81 15.36 -8.17
N ALA A 18 -4.96 14.10 -7.78
CA ALA A 18 -3.91 13.34 -7.14
C ALA A 18 -2.74 13.17 -8.13
N PRO A 19 -1.48 13.21 -7.67
CA PRO A 19 -0.33 12.99 -8.53
C PRO A 19 -0.40 11.56 -9.09
N ALA A 20 -0.31 11.44 -10.41
CA ALA A 20 -0.11 10.15 -11.08
C ALA A 20 1.24 9.59 -10.64
N SER A 21 1.27 8.50 -9.87
CA SER A 21 2.50 7.79 -9.50
C SER A 21 2.20 6.32 -9.26
N ALA A 22 3.14 5.48 -9.69
CA ALA A 22 3.15 4.01 -9.68
C ALA A 22 2.16 3.32 -10.64
N GLU A 23 2.68 2.42 -11.48
CA GLU A 23 1.85 1.33 -12.01
C GLU A 23 1.18 0.67 -10.80
N ASP A 24 -0.16 0.67 -10.73
CA ASP A 24 -0.89 0.09 -9.61
C ASP A 24 -0.33 -1.30 -9.28
N VAL A 25 -0.01 -1.54 -8.00
CA VAL A 25 0.47 -2.84 -7.55
C VAL A 25 -0.58 -3.89 -7.89
N ASP A 26 -0.16 -4.92 -8.62
CA ASP A 26 -1.02 -6.05 -8.97
C ASP A 26 -1.08 -7.01 -7.78
N PHE A 27 -1.85 -6.64 -6.75
CA PHE A 27 -2.05 -7.48 -5.57
C PHE A 27 -2.60 -8.87 -5.92
N GLY A 28 -3.31 -9.00 -7.05
CA GLY A 28 -3.88 -10.25 -7.53
C GLY A 28 -2.86 -11.38 -7.63
N ARG A 29 -1.64 -11.09 -8.08
CA ARG A 29 -0.57 -12.11 -8.16
C ARG A 29 -0.18 -12.69 -6.80
N PHE A 30 -0.18 -11.85 -5.75
CA PHE A 30 0.25 -12.24 -4.41
C PHE A 30 -0.85 -12.98 -3.65
N LEU A 31 -2.12 -12.79 -4.03
CA LEU A 31 -3.27 -13.41 -3.38
C LEU A 31 -3.66 -14.77 -3.99
N THR A 32 -2.82 -15.32 -4.88
CA THR A 32 -3.05 -16.62 -5.55
C THR A 32 -2.99 -17.81 -4.60
N THR A 33 -2.35 -17.67 -3.43
CA THR A 33 -2.25 -18.75 -2.43
C THR A 33 -2.49 -18.23 -1.01
N ALA A 34 -2.75 -19.16 -0.09
CA ALA A 34 -2.81 -18.84 1.34
C ALA A 34 -1.47 -18.26 1.86
N SER A 35 -0.33 -18.78 1.42
CA SER A 35 0.99 -18.27 1.82
C SER A 35 1.19 -16.82 1.36
N GLY A 36 0.84 -16.53 0.11
CA GLY A 36 0.93 -15.19 -0.44
C GLY A 36 0.01 -14.19 0.29
N ALA A 37 -1.25 -14.55 0.50
CA ALA A 37 -2.21 -13.73 1.25
C ALA A 37 -1.77 -13.50 2.71
N SER A 38 -1.29 -14.55 3.39
CA SER A 38 -0.73 -14.42 4.74
C SER A 38 0.51 -13.53 4.78
N GLY A 39 1.34 -13.55 3.74
CA GLY A 39 2.50 -12.67 3.63
C GLY A 39 2.13 -11.20 3.52
N VAL A 40 1.16 -10.87 2.65
CA VAL A 40 0.63 -9.50 2.55
C VAL A 40 0.03 -9.05 3.89
N ALA A 41 -0.78 -9.92 4.52
CA ALA A 41 -1.38 -9.61 5.82
C ALA A 41 -0.33 -9.43 6.93
N ALA A 42 0.71 -10.26 6.94
CA ALA A 42 1.80 -10.15 7.91
C ALA A 42 2.63 -8.88 7.71
N ALA A 43 2.83 -8.44 6.47
CA ALA A 43 3.51 -7.18 6.17
C ALA A 43 2.73 -5.97 6.71
N LEU A 44 1.42 -5.93 6.43
CA LEU A 44 0.52 -4.88 6.94
C LEU A 44 0.42 -4.89 8.47
N ALA A 45 0.28 -6.07 9.07
CA ALA A 45 0.29 -6.21 10.52
C ALA A 45 1.63 -5.78 11.15
N GLY A 46 2.73 -5.98 10.41
CA GLY A 46 4.08 -5.59 10.78
C GLY A 46 4.29 -4.09 10.90
N LEU A 47 3.54 -3.28 10.16
CA LEU A 47 3.50 -1.83 10.35
C LEU A 47 2.93 -1.51 11.72
N GLY A 48 1.75 -2.04 12.05
CA GLY A 48 1.02 -1.70 13.26
C GLY A 48 0.00 -0.59 13.00
N THR A 49 -0.28 0.23 14.01
CA THR A 49 -1.25 1.34 13.89
C THR A 49 -0.54 2.60 13.42
N CYS A 50 -0.58 2.86 12.12
CA CYS A 50 -0.02 4.06 11.51
C CYS A 50 -0.78 5.34 11.93
N ASP A 51 -0.07 6.46 12.03
CA ASP A 51 -0.68 7.79 12.19
C ASP A 51 -1.03 8.44 10.84
N THR A 52 -0.48 7.93 9.74
CA THR A 52 -0.74 8.38 8.37
C THR A 52 -1.28 7.25 7.47
N GLU A 53 -1.68 7.61 6.25
CA GLU A 53 -2.05 6.64 5.21
C GLU A 53 -0.92 5.66 4.90
N ILE A 54 -1.28 4.42 4.58
CA ILE A 54 -0.33 3.38 4.18
C ILE A 54 0.04 3.55 2.71
N TRP A 55 1.31 3.85 2.50
CA TRP A 55 1.95 3.85 1.19
C TRP A 55 2.34 2.42 0.82
N HIS A 56 2.16 2.06 -0.44
CA HIS A 56 2.52 0.75 -0.94
C HIS A 56 3.07 0.82 -2.36
N GLY A 57 3.89 -0.16 -2.73
CA GLY A 57 4.55 -0.21 -4.03
C GLY A 57 5.36 -1.49 -4.19
N TYR A 58 6.07 -1.59 -5.31
CA TYR A 58 7.13 -2.59 -5.45
C TYR A 58 8.39 -2.08 -4.77
N ALA A 59 9.12 -2.96 -4.09
CA ALA A 59 10.39 -2.57 -3.49
C ALA A 59 11.48 -2.48 -4.57
N TYR A 60 12.40 -1.53 -4.39
CA TYR A 60 13.55 -1.37 -5.28
C TYR A 60 14.63 -2.41 -4.95
N ASP A 61 15.16 -3.08 -5.98
CA ASP A 61 16.33 -3.95 -5.87
C ASP A 61 17.57 -3.15 -6.28
N GLU A 62 18.38 -2.78 -5.29
CA GLU A 62 19.60 -1.99 -5.52
C GLU A 62 20.63 -2.73 -6.37
N ALA A 63 20.69 -4.06 -6.29
CA ALA A 63 21.66 -4.84 -7.06
C ALA A 63 21.28 -4.88 -8.54
N ALA A 64 19.97 -4.94 -8.84
CA ALA A 64 19.45 -4.91 -10.19
C ALA A 64 19.28 -3.47 -10.74
N GLY A 65 19.30 -2.46 -9.87
CA GLY A 65 19.06 -1.06 -10.24
C GLY A 65 17.64 -0.81 -10.77
N THR A 66 16.67 -1.59 -10.31
CA THR A 66 15.27 -1.50 -10.79
C THR A 66 14.29 -2.01 -9.74
N GLU A 67 13.01 -1.71 -9.92
CA GLU A 67 11.94 -2.27 -9.08
C GLU A 67 11.86 -3.78 -9.24
N ASN A 68 11.69 -4.49 -8.13
CA ASN A 68 11.44 -5.92 -8.14
C ASN A 68 9.95 -6.18 -7.90
N LYS A 69 9.27 -6.64 -8.96
CA LYS A 69 7.82 -6.91 -8.93
C LYS A 69 7.41 -8.10 -8.06
N ASP A 70 8.38 -8.80 -7.48
CA ASP A 70 8.16 -9.89 -6.52
C ASP A 70 8.30 -9.41 -5.06
N HIS A 71 8.72 -8.16 -4.85
CA HIS A 71 8.86 -7.56 -3.52
C HIS A 71 7.79 -6.48 -3.33
N LEU A 72 6.97 -6.61 -2.29
CA LEU A 72 6.03 -5.57 -1.89
C LEU A 72 6.60 -4.73 -0.77
N PHE A 73 6.50 -3.42 -0.91
CA PHE A 73 6.82 -2.45 0.11
C PHE A 73 5.51 -1.88 0.68
N PHE A 74 5.45 -1.75 2.00
CA PHE A 74 4.43 -0.99 2.71
C PHE A 74 5.11 -0.03 3.68
N ALA A 75 4.62 1.20 3.77
CA ALA A 75 5.17 2.19 4.70
C ALA A 75 4.10 3.14 5.21
N CYS A 76 4.37 3.70 6.38
CA CYS A 76 3.60 4.80 6.92
C CYS A 76 4.44 5.56 7.94
N GLN A 77 3.89 6.63 8.47
CA GLN A 77 4.55 7.47 9.46
C GLN A 77 3.89 7.36 10.82
N TYR A 78 4.71 7.61 11.84
CA TYR A 78 4.35 7.59 13.25
C TYR A 78 4.83 8.89 13.90
N LEU A 79 3.99 9.48 14.74
CA LEU A 79 4.35 10.65 15.53
C LEU A 79 5.06 10.20 16.81
N ASP A 80 6.33 10.56 16.95
CA ASP A 80 7.01 10.51 18.24
C ASP A 80 6.48 11.64 19.13
N LYS A 81 5.91 11.29 20.28
CA LYS A 81 5.34 12.24 21.23
C LYS A 81 6.38 12.91 22.11
N GLU A 82 7.58 12.34 22.21
CA GLU A 82 8.68 12.92 23.00
C GLU A 82 9.44 13.96 22.18
N ASP A 83 9.69 13.64 20.90
CA ASP A 83 10.48 14.50 20.00
C ASP A 83 9.63 15.34 19.02
N GLU A 84 8.30 15.23 19.10
CA GLU A 84 7.30 15.91 18.24
C GLU A 84 7.60 15.80 16.73
N GLN A 85 8.21 14.69 16.32
CA GLN A 85 8.65 14.43 14.95
C GLN A 85 7.99 13.18 14.36
N MET A 86 7.78 13.20 13.05
CA MET A 86 7.33 12.01 12.32
C MET A 86 8.54 11.16 11.96
N TYR A 87 8.44 9.85 12.17
CA TYR A 87 9.38 8.88 11.62
C TYR A 87 8.65 7.91 10.70
N ASP A 88 9.35 7.49 9.65
CA ASP A 88 8.85 6.48 8.72
C ASP A 88 9.02 5.09 9.35
N LYS A 89 8.15 4.15 8.99
CA LYS A 89 8.41 2.74 9.21
C LYS A 89 7.93 2.01 7.99
N SER A 90 8.71 1.03 7.54
CA SER A 90 8.34 0.24 6.39
C SER A 90 8.58 -1.25 6.57
N VAL A 91 7.84 -2.05 5.81
CA VAL A 91 7.97 -3.49 5.75
C VAL A 91 8.06 -3.89 4.29
N VAL A 92 9.09 -4.67 3.96
CA VAL A 92 9.25 -5.28 2.64
C VAL A 92 8.95 -6.77 2.73
N ALA A 93 7.93 -7.21 2.00
CA ALA A 93 7.57 -8.61 1.85
C ALA A 93 8.13 -9.14 0.53
N LYS A 94 9.05 -10.10 0.63
CA LYS A 94 9.63 -10.78 -0.53
C LYS A 94 8.85 -12.05 -0.82
N PHE A 95 8.44 -12.23 -2.06
CA PHE A 95 7.76 -13.42 -2.53
C PHE A 95 8.61 -14.17 -3.55
N GLN A 96 8.40 -15.49 -3.61
CA GLN A 96 8.81 -16.31 -4.74
C GLN A 96 7.58 -16.77 -5.50
N PHE A 97 7.69 -16.82 -6.83
CA PHE A 97 6.61 -17.24 -7.72
C PHE A 97 6.98 -18.53 -8.45
N TRP A 98 6.29 -19.62 -8.10
CA TRP A 98 6.48 -20.93 -8.75
C TRP A 98 5.14 -21.33 -9.38
N ASP A 99 5.10 -21.56 -10.70
CA ASP A 99 3.85 -21.86 -11.43
C ASP A 99 2.71 -20.85 -11.13
N ASN A 100 3.03 -19.55 -11.11
CA ASN A 100 2.11 -18.46 -10.74
C ASN A 100 1.53 -18.53 -9.32
N LYS A 101 2.16 -19.29 -8.42
CA LYS A 101 1.80 -19.35 -7.00
C LYS A 101 2.77 -18.52 -6.19
N ALA A 102 2.25 -17.49 -5.54
CA ALA A 102 3.03 -16.68 -4.62
C ALA A 102 3.30 -17.44 -3.32
N VAL A 103 4.54 -17.42 -2.86
CA VAL A 103 4.97 -17.95 -1.56
C VAL A 103 5.79 -16.87 -0.87
N LEU A 104 5.43 -16.54 0.37
CA LEU A 104 6.24 -15.61 1.17
C LEU A 104 7.61 -16.23 1.46
N GLU A 105 8.67 -15.53 1.07
CA GLU A 105 10.06 -15.92 1.38
C GLU A 105 10.54 -15.24 2.67
N SER A 106 10.33 -13.92 2.78
CA SER A 106 10.78 -13.15 3.95
C SER A 106 9.99 -11.86 4.16
N LEU A 107 10.08 -11.35 5.39
CA LEU A 107 9.63 -10.01 5.79
C LEU A 107 10.83 -9.26 6.36
N THR A 108 11.11 -8.08 5.81
CA THR A 108 12.15 -7.17 6.29
C THR A 108 11.50 -5.94 6.87
N TYR A 109 11.83 -5.60 8.11
CA TYR A 109 11.32 -4.42 8.81
C TYR A 109 12.39 -3.35 8.77
N LEU A 110 12.02 -2.17 8.29
CA LEU A 110 12.90 -1.02 8.22
C LEU A 110 12.34 0.07 9.16
N PRO A 111 13.23 0.72 9.93
CA PRO A 111 12.87 1.81 10.80
C PRO A 111 12.59 3.10 10.00
#